data_AF-A0A948QY61-F1
#
_entry.id   AF-A0A948QY61-F1
#
_cell.length_a   1.000
_cell.length_b   1.000
_cell.length_c   1.000
_cell.angle_alpha   90.00
_cell.angle_beta   90.00
_cell.angle_gamma   90.00
#
_symmetry.space_group_name_H-M   'P 1'
#
loop_
_entity.id
_entity.type
_entity.pdbx_description
1 polymer ?
#
loop_
_entity_poly.entity_id
_entity_poly.type
_entity_poly.pdbx_seq_one_letter_code
_entity_poly.pdbx_strand_id
1 'polypeptide(L)'
;MSQSCIAHEAPPMWWLETAVADDASQEAASGDDVLRLGSHAVRLEDIVSYKVNEVAERDTDGLMLSAAVFILAAGLLLIGVLQFGWLERFLIGFFLLIILGVSSMVEVTGLNTIRYLQLTVFTRSGRAVEFTSVDPRDVGRLTGFLSQVVRR
;
A
#
# COMPACT_ATOMS: atom_id res chain seq x y z
N MET A 1 -13.05 36.36 -1.50
CA MET A 1 -13.20 35.51 -2.69
C MET A 1 -12.58 34.16 -2.35
N SER A 2 -13.42 33.19 -1.96
CA SER A 2 -12.99 31.89 -1.48
C SER A 2 -12.73 30.98 -2.68
N GLN A 3 -11.47 30.73 -2.99
CA GLN A 3 -11.10 29.71 -3.97
C GLN A 3 -11.33 28.34 -3.31
N SER A 4 -12.44 27.70 -3.67
CA SER A 4 -12.67 26.28 -3.41
C SER A 4 -11.69 25.48 -4.27
N CYS A 5 -10.56 25.11 -3.70
CA CYS A 5 -9.68 24.11 -4.29
C CYS A 5 -10.46 22.79 -4.36
N ILE A 6 -10.92 22.42 -5.56
CA ILE A 6 -11.42 21.07 -5.83
C ILE A 6 -10.21 20.16 -5.67
N ALA A 7 -10.11 19.50 -4.52
CA ALA A 7 -9.13 18.44 -4.32
C ALA A 7 -9.38 17.43 -5.44
N HIS A 8 -8.37 17.21 -6.27
CA HIS A 8 -8.36 16.13 -7.24
C HIS A 8 -8.20 14.83 -6.42
N GLU A 9 -9.30 14.39 -5.80
CA GLU A 9 -9.40 13.11 -5.11
C GLU A 9 -9.17 12.06 -6.19
N ALA A 10 -8.09 11.28 -6.05
CA ALA A 10 -7.83 10.18 -6.97
C ALA A 10 -9.12 9.34 -7.06
N PRO A 11 -9.55 8.93 -8.27
CA PRO A 11 -10.78 8.18 -8.41
C PRO A 11 -10.74 6.96 -7.48
N PRO A 12 -11.79 6.71 -6.68
CA PRO A 12 -11.81 5.56 -5.80
C PRO A 12 -11.58 4.31 -6.64
N MET A 13 -10.74 3.40 -6.16
CA MET A 13 -10.43 2.17 -6.89
C MET A 13 -11.61 1.18 -6.91
N TRP A 14 -12.79 1.62 -6.49
CA TRP A 14 -14.02 0.85 -6.50
C TRP A 14 -15.20 1.72 -6.93
N TRP A 15 -16.14 1.13 -7.65
CA TRP A 15 -17.40 1.77 -8.03
C TRP A 15 -18.49 0.72 -8.21
N LEU A 16 -19.74 1.16 -8.10
CA LEU A 16 -20.90 0.34 -8.40
C LEU A 16 -21.23 0.49 -9.87
N GLU A 17 -21.22 -0.62 -10.59
CA GLU A 17 -21.76 -0.70 -11.92
C GLU A 17 -23.20 -1.18 -11.76
N THR A 18 -24.15 -0.25 -11.83
CA THR A 18 -25.56 -0.63 -12.01
C THR A 18 -25.65 -1.24 -13.40
N ALA A 19 -26.14 -2.47 -13.51
CA ALA A 19 -26.44 -3.06 -14.80
C ALA A 19 -27.48 -2.18 -15.49
N VAL A 20 -27.04 -1.25 -16.34
CA VAL A 20 -27.94 -0.36 -17.09
C VAL A 20 -28.66 -1.24 -18.10
N ALA A 21 -29.88 -1.63 -17.75
CA ALA A 21 -30.91 -1.93 -18.73
C ALA A 21 -31.24 -0.61 -19.44
N ASP A 22 -31.10 -0.61 -20.75
CA ASP A 22 -31.25 0.52 -21.69
C ASP A 22 -32.69 1.06 -21.80
N ASP A 23 -33.53 0.90 -20.78
CA ASP A 23 -34.92 1.38 -20.83
C ASP A 23 -35.33 2.06 -19.53
N ALA A 24 -35.77 3.31 -19.71
CA ALA A 24 -36.26 4.19 -18.69
C ALA A 24 -37.45 3.58 -17.93
N SER A 25 -37.46 3.80 -16.62
CA SER A 25 -38.52 3.51 -15.64
C SER A 25 -38.34 2.18 -14.88
N GLN A 26 -37.69 2.22 -13.71
CA GLN A 26 -38.29 1.76 -12.45
C GLN A 26 -37.28 1.77 -11.29
N GLU A 27 -37.77 2.14 -10.12
CA GLU A 27 -37.22 1.77 -8.82
C GLU A 27 -36.94 0.28 -8.76
N ALA A 28 -35.68 -0.13 -8.60
CA ALA A 28 -35.34 -1.49 -8.18
C ALA A 28 -33.93 -1.53 -7.58
N ALA A 29 -33.87 -1.46 -6.25
CA ALA A 29 -32.79 -2.11 -5.52
C ALA A 29 -32.96 -3.63 -5.72
N SER A 30 -32.43 -4.21 -6.81
CA SER A 30 -32.68 -5.61 -7.15
C SER A 30 -31.60 -6.22 -8.06
N GLY A 31 -30.86 -7.17 -7.50
CA GLY A 31 -30.43 -8.39 -8.21
C GLY A 31 -29.11 -8.37 -9.00
N ASP A 32 -28.80 -7.31 -9.74
CA ASP A 32 -27.72 -7.35 -10.75
C ASP A 32 -26.64 -6.27 -10.57
N ASP A 33 -26.59 -5.64 -9.40
CA ASP A 33 -25.53 -4.67 -9.10
C ASP A 33 -24.18 -5.40 -8.96
N VAL A 34 -23.18 -4.89 -9.70
CA VAL A 34 -21.81 -5.41 -9.69
C VAL A 34 -20.92 -4.43 -8.96
N LEU A 35 -20.28 -4.89 -7.89
CA LEU A 35 -19.22 -4.17 -7.20
C LEU A 35 -17.91 -4.38 -7.98
N ARG A 36 -17.38 -3.32 -8.57
CA ARG A 36 -16.04 -3.34 -9.15
C ARG A 36 -15.00 -2.93 -8.12
N LEU A 37 -13.97 -3.75 -7.98
CA LEU A 37 -12.79 -3.56 -7.14
C LEU A 37 -11.57 -3.60 -8.09
N GLY A 38 -11.13 -2.43 -8.54
CA GLY A 38 -10.08 -2.28 -9.54
C GLY A 38 -10.45 -2.98 -10.87
N SER A 39 -9.73 -4.06 -11.19
CA SER A 39 -9.98 -4.88 -12.38
C SER A 39 -10.97 -6.03 -12.15
N HIS A 40 -11.37 -6.28 -10.91
CA HIS A 40 -12.25 -7.38 -10.54
C HIS A 40 -13.70 -6.91 -10.39
N ALA A 41 -14.62 -7.69 -10.95
CA ALA A 41 -16.06 -7.48 -10.82
C ALA A 41 -16.65 -8.58 -9.93
N VAL A 42 -17.37 -8.19 -8.88
CA VAL A 42 -18.00 -9.09 -7.91
C VAL A 42 -19.49 -8.75 -7.82
N ARG A 43 -20.35 -9.73 -8.07
CA ARG A 43 -21.80 -9.56 -7.90
C ARG A 43 -22.15 -9.38 -6.42
N LEU A 44 -23.02 -8.44 -6.09
CA LEU A 44 -23.39 -8.18 -4.70
C LEU A 44 -24.04 -9.40 -4.02
N GLU A 45 -24.86 -10.14 -4.75
CA GLU A 45 -25.53 -11.37 -4.28
C GLU A 45 -24.57 -12.50 -3.89
N ASP A 46 -23.36 -12.48 -4.46
CA ASP A 46 -22.34 -13.50 -4.20
C ASP A 46 -21.50 -13.17 -2.97
N ILE A 47 -21.63 -11.99 -2.37
CA ILE A 47 -20.82 -11.56 -1.23
C ILE A 47 -21.36 -12.23 0.05
N VAL A 48 -20.55 -13.08 0.68
CA VAL A 48 -20.93 -13.81 1.90
C VAL A 48 -20.39 -13.13 3.15
N SER A 49 -19.14 -12.69 3.10
CA SER A 49 -18.49 -12.03 4.22
C SER A 49 -17.35 -11.14 3.74
N TYR A 50 -16.94 -10.22 4.61
CA TYR A 50 -15.78 -9.37 4.38
C TYR A 50 -14.89 -9.35 5.62
N LYS A 51 -13.58 -9.21 5.41
CA LYS A 51 -12.59 -9.06 6.47
C LYS A 51 -11.69 -7.88 6.16
N VAL A 52 -11.51 -7.00 7.14
CA VAL A 52 -10.55 -5.90 7.06
C VAL A 52 -9.32 -6.32 7.86
N ASN A 53 -8.17 -6.32 7.22
CA ASN A 53 -6.88 -6.49 7.87
C ASN A 53 -6.07 -5.20 7.67
N GLU A 54 -5.53 -4.66 8.75
CA GLU A 54 -4.46 -3.67 8.63
C GLU A 54 -3.17 -4.45 8.40
N VAL A 55 -2.55 -4.25 7.24
CA VAL A 55 -1.29 -4.90 6.90
C VAL A 55 -0.20 -3.87 6.98
N ALA A 56 0.70 -4.08 7.93
CA ALA A 56 1.96 -3.36 8.00
C ALA A 56 3.00 -4.19 7.25
N GLU A 57 3.22 -3.88 5.98
CA GLU A 57 4.29 -4.50 5.21
C GLU A 57 5.57 -3.71 5.44
N ARG A 58 6.63 -4.44 5.78
CA ARG A 58 7.97 -3.90 5.91
C ARG A 58 8.66 -4.15 4.59
N ASP A 59 8.96 -3.10 3.83
CA ASP A 59 9.66 -3.23 2.54
C ASP A 59 11.12 -3.61 2.80
N THR A 60 11.40 -4.90 2.88
CA THR A 60 12.75 -5.42 3.15
C THR A 60 13.70 -5.20 1.96
N ASP A 61 13.17 -4.99 0.76
CA ASP A 61 13.95 -4.93 -0.47
C ASP A 61 14.68 -3.58 -0.58
N GLY A 62 14.00 -2.48 -0.27
CA GLY A 62 14.63 -1.16 -0.16
C GLY A 62 15.73 -1.12 0.92
N LEU A 63 15.51 -1.80 2.04
CA LEU A 63 16.50 -1.93 3.11
C LEU A 63 17.73 -2.72 2.65
N MET A 64 17.54 -3.86 1.98
CA MET A 64 18.66 -4.69 1.50
C MET A 64 19.51 -4.00 0.46
N LEU A 65 18.89 -3.27 -0.49
CA LEU A 65 19.62 -2.51 -1.51
C LEU A 65 20.50 -1.43 -0.88
N SER A 66 19.96 -0.65 0.06
CA SER A 66 20.72 0.40 0.77
C SER A 66 21.88 -0.18 1.60
N ALA A 67 21.64 -1.29 2.30
CA ALA A 67 22.68 -1.99 3.05
C ALA A 67 23.82 -2.50 2.15
N ALA A 68 23.48 -3.06 0.98
CA ALA A 68 24.47 -3.55 0.02
C ALA A 68 25.39 -2.44 -0.50
N VAL A 69 24.83 -1.29 -0.88
CA VAL A 69 25.61 -0.12 -1.33
C VAL A 69 26.55 0.37 -0.23
N PHE A 70 26.05 0.41 1.01
CA PHE A 70 26.85 0.85 2.15
C PHE A 70 28.02 -0.09 2.43
N ILE A 71 27.79 -1.41 2.45
CA ILE A 71 28.84 -2.42 2.64
C ILE A 71 29.90 -2.31 1.55
N LEU A 72 29.49 -2.11 0.30
CA LEU A 72 30.40 -1.98 -0.83
C LEU A 72 31.29 -0.72 -0.68
N ALA A 73 30.69 0.42 -0.34
CA ALA A 73 31.43 1.67 -0.10
C ALA A 73 32.42 1.53 1.07
N ALA A 74 31.96 0.97 2.20
CA ALA A 74 32.81 0.72 3.37
C ALA A 74 33.97 -0.23 3.06
N GLY A 75 33.72 -1.30 2.28
CA GLY A 75 34.73 -2.26 1.85
C GLY A 75 35.80 -1.64 0.96
N LEU A 76 35.41 -0.83 -0.03
CA LEU A 76 36.36 -0.11 -0.90
C LEU A 76 37.26 0.83 -0.08
N LEU A 77 36.67 1.53 0.90
CA LEU A 77 37.41 2.46 1.73
C LEU A 77 38.39 1.72 2.65
N LEU A 78 37.98 0.59 3.23
CA LEU A 78 38.86 -0.27 4.03
C LEU A 78 40.04 -0.82 3.20
N ILE A 79 39.80 -1.26 1.97
CA ILE A 79 40.88 -1.67 1.04
C ILE A 79 41.83 -0.49 0.79
N GLY A 80 41.29 0.71 0.61
CA GLY A 80 42.07 1.95 0.49
C GLY A 80 42.97 2.22 1.71
N VAL A 81 42.44 2.06 2.92
CA VAL A 81 43.20 2.18 4.19
C VAL A 81 44.38 1.22 4.20
N LEU A 82 44.13 -0.06 3.87
CA LEU A 82 45.11 -1.13 4.01
C LEU A 82 46.23 -1.06 2.96
N GLN A 83 45.93 -0.58 1.74
CA GLN A 83 46.92 -0.56 0.66
C GLN A 83 47.71 0.74 0.51
N PHE A 84 47.13 1.91 0.79
CA PHE A 84 47.76 3.18 0.43
C PHE A 84 48.53 3.88 1.57
N GLY A 85 48.57 3.31 2.78
CA GLY A 85 49.34 3.86 3.91
C GLY A 85 48.85 5.22 4.43
N TRP A 86 47.72 5.70 3.93
CA TRP A 86 47.05 6.93 4.34
C TRP A 86 46.15 6.68 5.56
N LEU A 87 46.71 6.01 6.56
CA LEU A 87 45.96 5.42 7.67
C LEU A 87 45.08 6.47 8.34
N GLU A 88 45.62 7.64 8.68
CA GLU A 88 44.91 8.67 9.44
C GLU A 88 43.75 9.32 8.67
N ARG A 89 43.92 9.64 7.39
CA ARG A 89 42.88 10.31 6.58
C ARG A 89 41.75 9.37 6.22
N PHE A 90 42.05 8.11 5.91
CA PHE A 90 41.01 7.13 5.62
C PHE A 90 40.35 6.58 6.88
N LEU A 91 41.01 6.56 8.06
CA LEU A 91 40.36 6.17 9.31
C LEU A 91 39.21 7.13 9.66
N ILE A 92 39.45 8.44 9.50
CA ILE A 92 38.43 9.47 9.75
C ILE A 92 37.26 9.30 8.79
N GLY A 93 37.53 9.10 7.50
CA GLY A 93 36.49 8.83 6.50
C GLY A 93 35.71 7.55 6.78
N PHE A 94 36.39 6.48 7.20
CA PHE A 94 35.77 5.21 7.56
C PHE A 94 34.86 5.34 8.79
N PHE A 95 35.33 5.99 9.85
CA PHE A 95 34.54 6.23 11.06
C PHE A 95 33.31 7.10 10.77
N LEU A 96 33.49 8.17 9.99
CA LEU A 96 32.37 9.02 9.56
C LEU A 96 31.35 8.21 8.75
N LEU A 97 31.81 7.36 7.83
CA LEU A 97 30.93 6.47 7.07
C LEU A 97 30.19 5.49 7.97
N ILE A 98 30.86 4.83 8.92
CA ILE A 98 30.19 3.94 9.89
C ILE A 98 29.09 4.69 10.65
N ILE A 99 29.39 5.88 11.16
CA ILE A 99 28.41 6.68 11.90
C ILE A 99 27.23 7.05 11.00
N LEU A 100 27.50 7.49 9.76
CA LEU A 100 26.47 7.81 8.78
C LEU A 100 25.61 6.58 8.44
N GLY A 101 26.24 5.42 8.27
CA GLY A 101 25.57 4.17 7.96
C GLY A 101 24.66 3.71 9.08
N VAL A 102 25.15 3.74 10.32
CA VAL A 102 24.35 3.41 11.50
C VAL A 102 23.19 4.39 11.65
N SER A 103 23.44 5.70 11.48
CA SER A 103 22.39 6.72 11.54
C SER A 103 21.32 6.51 10.46
N SER A 104 21.73 6.24 9.22
CA SER A 104 20.83 5.98 8.10
C SER A 104 20.02 4.69 8.29
N MET A 105 20.65 3.64 8.83
CA MET A 105 19.96 2.37 9.10
C MET A 105 18.86 2.53 10.16
N VAL A 106 19.05 3.41 11.15
CA VAL A 106 18.02 3.76 12.14
C VAL A 106 16.84 4.50 11.50
N GLU A 107 17.10 5.43 10.58
CA GLU A 107 16.03 6.15 9.86
C GLU A 107 15.24 5.23 8.93
N VAL A 108 15.93 4.38 8.15
CA VAL A 108 15.27 3.46 7.23
C VAL A 108 14.46 2.41 7.99
N THR A 109 14.94 1.91 9.14
CA THR A 109 14.14 0.96 9.93
C THR A 109 12.89 1.58 10.55
N GLY A 110 12.85 2.90 10.75
CA GLY A 110 11.68 3.62 11.25
C GLY A 110 10.66 4.04 10.18
N LEU A 111 11.12 4.39 8.97
CA LEU A 111 10.27 4.93 7.90
C LEU A 111 9.72 3.87 6.95
N ASN A 112 10.24 2.65 7.01
CA ASN A 112 10.01 1.64 5.97
C ASN A 112 8.86 0.66 6.29
N THR A 113 7.90 1.11 7.10
CA THR A 113 6.67 0.37 7.35
C THR A 113 5.55 1.05 6.56
N ILE A 114 5.18 0.46 5.43
CA ILE A 114 4.03 0.92 4.67
C ILE A 114 2.81 0.28 5.33
N ARG A 115 1.95 1.11 5.91
CA ARG A 115 0.65 0.67 6.42
C ARG A 115 -0.37 0.83 5.32
N TYR A 116 -1.00 -0.27 4.93
CA TYR A 116 -2.15 -0.24 4.06
C TYR A 116 -3.28 -1.06 4.67
N LEU A 117 -4.50 -0.69 4.30
CA LEU A 117 -5.69 -1.42 4.68
C LEU A 117 -6.01 -2.41 3.56
N GLN A 118 -6.04 -3.69 3.91
CA GLN A 118 -6.44 -4.77 3.01
C GLN A 118 -7.85 -5.23 3.40
N LEU A 119 -8.79 -5.06 2.47
CA LEU A 119 -10.13 -5.59 2.54
C LEU A 119 -10.19 -6.87 1.70
N THR A 120 -10.49 -8.00 2.33
CA THR A 120 -10.75 -9.27 1.65
C THR A 120 -12.25 -9.52 1.63
N VAL A 121 -12.83 -9.61 0.43
CA VAL A 121 -14.24 -9.97 0.21
C VAL A 121 -14.31 -11.44 -0.15
N PHE A 122 -15.08 -12.21 0.62
CA PHE A 122 -15.31 -13.64 0.38
C PHE A 122 -16.62 -13.84 -0.37
N THR A 123 -16.53 -14.47 -1.52
CA THR A 123 -17.68 -14.80 -2.36
C THR A 123 -18.20 -16.20 -2.07
N ARG A 124 -19.47 -16.47 -2.40
CA ARG A 124 -20.12 -17.78 -2.28
C ARG A 124 -19.43 -18.85 -3.13
N SER A 125 -18.76 -18.44 -4.22
CA SER A 125 -17.96 -19.33 -5.05
C SER A 125 -16.62 -19.73 -4.42
N GLY A 126 -16.32 -19.29 -3.19
CA GLY A 126 -15.04 -19.54 -2.51
C GLY A 126 -13.88 -18.69 -3.02
N ARG A 127 -14.12 -17.71 -3.90
CA ARG A 127 -13.10 -16.77 -4.36
C ARG A 127 -12.96 -15.65 -3.33
N ALA A 128 -11.72 -15.37 -2.94
CA ALA A 128 -11.36 -14.19 -2.16
C ALA A 128 -10.88 -13.10 -3.12
N VAL A 129 -11.52 -11.94 -3.07
CA VAL A 129 -11.07 -10.75 -3.81
C VAL A 129 -10.45 -9.80 -2.80
N GLU A 130 -9.18 -9.47 -3.03
CA GLU A 130 -8.41 -8.60 -2.16
C GLU A 130 -8.38 -7.19 -2.75
N PHE A 131 -8.69 -6.22 -1.90
CA PHE A 131 -8.65 -4.81 -2.20
C PHE A 131 -7.71 -4.13 -1.22
N THR A 132 -6.67 -3.50 -1.73
CA THR A 132 -5.73 -2.71 -0.93
C THR A 132 -5.92 -1.23 -1.22
N SER A 133 -6.06 -0.44 -0.16
CA SER A 133 -6.07 1.02 -0.28
C SER A 133 -5.25 1.66 0.83
N VAL A 134 -4.59 2.76 0.47
CA VAL A 134 -3.78 3.59 1.37
C VAL A 134 -4.67 4.62 2.09
N ASP A 135 -5.86 4.92 1.55
CA ASP A 135 -6.79 5.87 2.15
C ASP A 135 -7.77 5.17 3.10
N PRO A 136 -7.71 5.42 4.42
CA PRO A 136 -8.63 4.84 5.39
C PRO A 136 -10.09 5.29 5.18
N ARG A 137 -10.31 6.46 4.57
CA ARG A 137 -11.68 6.94 4.27
C ARG A 137 -12.32 6.10 3.17
N ASP A 138 -11.53 5.67 2.19
CA ASP A 138 -12.01 4.89 1.06
C ASP A 138 -12.42 3.48 1.52
N VAL A 139 -11.59 2.85 2.36
CA VAL A 139 -11.92 1.57 3.02
C VAL A 139 -13.12 1.73 3.97
N GLY A 140 -13.23 2.85 4.68
CA GLY A 140 -14.38 3.16 5.54
C GLY A 140 -15.69 3.27 4.76
N ARG A 141 -15.69 3.94 3.60
CA ARG A 141 -16.86 4.04 2.71
C ARG A 141 -17.27 2.66 2.18
N LEU A 142 -16.30 1.87 1.72
CA LEU A 142 -16.54 0.54 1.17
C LEU A 142 -17.03 -0.47 2.22
N THR A 143 -16.45 -0.47 3.42
CA THR A 143 -16.90 -1.33 4.52
C THR A 143 -18.28 -0.95 5.04
N GLY A 144 -18.58 0.37 5.10
CA GLY A 144 -19.91 0.87 5.40
C GLY A 144 -20.95 0.37 4.40
N PHE A 145 -20.64 0.43 3.11
CA PHE A 145 -21.49 -0.13 2.05
C PHE A 145 -21.69 -1.65 2.19
N LEU A 146 -20.60 -2.42 2.33
CA LEU A 146 -20.66 -3.88 2.47
C LEU A 146 -21.48 -4.31 3.70
N SER A 147 -21.42 -3.55 4.80
CA SER A 147 -22.21 -3.84 6.00
C SER A 147 -23.72 -3.75 5.79
N GLN A 148 -24.17 -2.90 4.86
CA GLN A 148 -25.59 -2.77 4.50
C GLN A 148 -26.02 -3.90 3.56
N VAL A 149 -25.14 -4.32 2.66
CA VAL A 149 -25.41 -5.39 1.68
C VAL A 149 -25.46 -6.76 2.34
N VAL A 150 -24.50 -7.09 3.20
CA VAL A 150 -24.41 -8.41 3.88
C VAL A 150 -25.53 -8.60 4.91
N ARG A 151 -26.16 -7.52 5.39
CA ARG A 151 -27.24 -7.58 6.39
C ARG A 151 -28.63 -7.78 5.78
N ARG A 152 -28.77 -7.64 4.46
CA ARG A 152 -29.99 -7.99 3.72
C ARG A 152 -30.08 -9.49 3.52
#